data_AF-A0A354CIG7-F1
#
_entry.id   AF-A0A354CIG7-F1
#
_cell.length_a   1.000
_cell.length_b   1.000
_cell.length_c   1.000
_cell.angle_alpha   90.00
_cell.angle_beta   90.00
_cell.angle_gamma   90.00
#
_symmetry.space_group_name_H-M   'P 1'
#
loop_
_entity.id
_entity.type
_entity.pdbx_description
1 polymer ?
#
loop_
_entity_poly.entity_id
_entity_poly.type
_entity_poly.pdbx_seq_one_letter_code
_entity_poly.pdbx_strand_id
1 'polypeptide(L)'
;MEYNEFVEEIRCNVEANLNCDGEVRMLKIMRNNGCELDGLTIVRKGCPGSPTIYLNGYYNQFEAGRSIVSITREVLNTYESGREKLESMAGIFNDFEEIKKRVAYKLVNYEKNKELLQDVPHKRFMNLAVAFYCLIERESNYNATALIHNSHLGLWGVSESEIYSLARKNTPNLLPYRITRIDEVVDIPKDSCREDDMMYILTNDSGINGAASLLYDGVIDEFAERFAADVIVIPSSV
;
A
#
# COMPACT_ATOMS: atom_id res chain seq x y z
N MET A 1 -2.43 -29.35 7.13
CA MET A 1 -1.46 -28.92 6.12
C MET A 1 -0.84 -27.68 6.70
N GLU A 2 0.47 -27.73 6.95
CA GLU A 2 1.21 -26.60 7.49
C GLU A 2 1.36 -25.50 6.42
N TYR A 3 1.63 -24.27 6.84
CA TYR A 3 1.72 -23.12 5.94
C TYR A 3 2.68 -23.33 4.76
N ASN A 4 3.88 -23.86 5.01
CA ASN A 4 4.87 -24.09 3.97
C ASN A 4 4.43 -25.15 2.95
N GLU A 5 3.69 -26.17 3.40
CA GLU A 5 3.12 -27.19 2.51
C GLU A 5 2.04 -26.57 1.63
N PHE A 6 1.19 -25.70 2.19
CA PHE A 6 0.17 -24.96 1.45
C PHE A 6 0.79 -24.07 0.37
N VAL A 7 1.83 -23.31 0.71
CA VAL A 7 2.51 -22.42 -0.24
C VAL A 7 3.09 -23.21 -1.42
N GLU A 8 3.78 -24.32 -1.15
CA GLU A 8 4.32 -25.19 -2.20
C GLU A 8 3.22 -25.85 -3.04
N GLU A 9 2.11 -26.26 -2.42
CA GLU A 9 1.00 -26.87 -3.15
C GLU A 9 0.29 -25.86 -4.06
N ILE A 10 0.10 -24.60 -3.61
CA ILE A 10 -0.38 -23.52 -4.48
C ILE A 10 0.60 -23.26 -5.61
N ARG A 11 1.91 -23.18 -5.35
CA ARG A 11 2.94 -23.00 -6.40
C ARG A 11 2.86 -24.09 -7.47
N CYS A 12 2.86 -25.35 -7.07
CA CYS A 12 2.76 -26.50 -7.97
C CYS A 12 1.45 -26.48 -8.79
N ASN A 13 0.32 -26.18 -8.14
CA ASN A 13 -0.97 -26.12 -8.82
C ASN A 13 -1.05 -24.95 -9.81
N VAL A 14 -0.48 -23.79 -9.47
CA VAL A 14 -0.38 -22.65 -10.40
C VAL A 14 0.51 -22.98 -11.58
N GLU A 15 1.68 -23.61 -11.36
CA GLU A 15 2.57 -24.08 -12.43
C GLU A 15 1.88 -25.08 -13.37
N ALA A 16 1.15 -26.06 -12.82
CA ALA A 16 0.48 -27.08 -13.62
C ALA A 16 -0.69 -26.53 -14.46
N ASN A 17 -1.30 -25.43 -14.03
CA ASN A 17 -2.42 -24.78 -14.73
C ASN A 17 -1.97 -23.54 -15.53
N LEU A 18 -0.66 -23.30 -15.64
CA LEU A 18 -0.11 -22.16 -16.36
C LEU A 18 -0.16 -22.42 -17.87
N ASN A 19 -0.94 -21.64 -18.60
CA ASN A 19 -1.07 -21.77 -20.07
C ASN A 19 -0.08 -20.87 -20.85
N CYS A 20 1.06 -20.49 -20.25
CA CYS A 20 1.99 -19.51 -20.83
C CYS A 20 3.46 -19.85 -20.54
N ASP A 21 4.39 -19.28 -21.31
CA ASP A 21 5.85 -19.37 -21.11
C ASP A 21 6.33 -18.50 -19.91
N GLY A 22 5.70 -18.69 -18.75
CA GLY A 22 6.03 -18.03 -17.49
C GLY A 22 6.66 -18.99 -16.48
N GLU A 23 7.63 -18.50 -15.72
CA GLU A 23 8.21 -19.20 -14.58
C GLU A 23 7.54 -18.71 -13.28
N VAL A 24 6.94 -19.62 -12.50
CA VAL A 24 6.38 -19.25 -11.19
C VAL A 24 7.54 -19.08 -10.20
N ARG A 25 7.59 -17.93 -9.53
CA ARG A 25 8.59 -17.63 -8.50
C ARG A 25 7.93 -17.23 -7.20
N MET A 26 8.48 -17.76 -6.12
CA MET A 26 8.18 -17.31 -4.77
C MET A 26 9.12 -16.17 -4.39
N LEU A 27 8.55 -15.10 -3.87
CA LEU A 27 9.24 -13.92 -3.39
C LEU A 27 8.88 -13.69 -1.93
N LYS A 28 9.89 -13.44 -1.11
CA LYS A 28 9.67 -12.93 0.24
C LYS A 28 9.63 -11.42 0.20
N ILE A 29 8.47 -10.85 0.55
CA ILE A 29 8.25 -9.41 0.52
C ILE A 29 8.14 -8.92 1.95
N MET A 30 9.06 -8.04 2.34
CA MET A 30 8.96 -7.31 3.61
C MET A 30 7.90 -6.21 3.48
N ARG A 31 6.81 -6.33 4.25
CA ARG A 31 5.87 -5.24 4.45
C ARG A 31 6.38 -4.31 5.55
N ASN A 32 5.82 -3.09 5.65
CA ASN A 32 6.05 -2.20 6.80
C ASN A 32 5.95 -2.97 8.13
N ASN A 33 6.74 -2.55 9.11
CA ASN A 33 6.87 -3.18 10.43
C ASN A 33 7.58 -4.53 10.52
N GLY A 34 8.13 -5.05 9.42
CA GLY A 34 8.93 -6.27 9.45
C GLY A 34 8.13 -7.56 9.36
N CYS A 35 6.86 -7.48 8.92
CA CYS A 35 6.11 -8.67 8.53
C CYS A 35 6.59 -9.16 7.15
N GLU A 36 7.09 -10.39 7.13
CA GLU A 36 7.45 -11.09 5.91
C GLU A 36 6.19 -11.71 5.29
N LEU A 37 5.93 -11.40 4.02
CA LEU A 37 4.83 -11.98 3.25
C LEU A 37 5.40 -12.86 2.13
N ASP A 38 4.78 -14.02 1.91
CA ASP A 38 5.12 -14.88 0.78
C ASP A 38 4.25 -14.46 -0.41
N GLY A 39 4.94 -13.90 -1.40
CA GLY A 39 4.38 -13.49 -2.67
C GLY A 39 4.64 -14.54 -3.75
N LEU A 40 3.62 -14.84 -4.55
CA LEU A 40 3.74 -15.63 -5.76
C LEU A 40 3.69 -14.70 -6.98
N THR A 41 4.67 -14.81 -7.87
CA THR A 41 4.70 -14.06 -9.14
C THR A 41 5.01 -14.99 -10.32
N ILE A 42 4.61 -14.62 -11.53
CA ILE A 42 4.85 -15.41 -12.75
C ILE A 42 5.71 -14.59 -13.71
N VAL A 43 7.00 -14.89 -13.78
CA VAL A 43 7.95 -14.13 -14.60
C VAL A 43 7.90 -14.63 -16.04
N ARG A 44 7.48 -13.76 -16.97
CA ARG A 44 7.53 -14.02 -18.42
C ARG A 44 8.73 -13.32 -19.07
N LYS A 45 9.41 -14.00 -19.99
CA LYS A 45 10.52 -13.41 -20.76
C LYS A 45 10.03 -12.24 -21.60
N GLY A 46 10.67 -11.07 -21.46
CA GLY A 46 10.37 -9.87 -22.25
C GLY A 46 9.29 -8.96 -21.67
N CYS A 47 8.70 -9.29 -20.52
CA CYS A 47 7.75 -8.42 -19.82
C CYS A 47 8.47 -7.54 -18.77
N PRO A 48 8.23 -6.22 -18.72
CA PRO A 48 8.92 -5.30 -17.81
C PRO A 48 8.51 -5.44 -16.34
N GLY A 49 7.41 -6.15 -16.05
CA GLY A 49 6.97 -6.45 -14.69
C GLY A 49 5.94 -7.57 -14.66
N SER A 50 5.70 -8.09 -13.46
CA SER A 50 4.72 -9.16 -13.20
C SER A 50 4.00 -8.87 -11.88
N PRO A 51 2.68 -9.05 -11.80
CA PRO A 51 1.93 -8.98 -10.54
C PRO A 51 2.49 -9.95 -9.50
N THR A 52 2.46 -9.55 -8.24
CA THR A 52 2.78 -10.43 -7.11
C THR A 52 1.56 -10.61 -6.21
N ILE A 53 1.23 -11.85 -5.91
CA ILE A 53 0.04 -12.24 -5.14
C ILE A 53 0.48 -12.76 -3.78
N TYR A 54 0.01 -12.13 -2.70
CA TYR A 54 0.33 -12.55 -1.34
C TYR A 54 -0.48 -13.77 -0.92
N LEU A 55 0.20 -14.83 -0.46
CA LEU A 55 -0.43 -16.10 -0.12
C LEU A 55 -0.91 -16.18 1.33
N ASN A 56 -0.38 -15.35 2.24
CA ASN A 56 -0.72 -15.38 3.66
C ASN A 56 -2.24 -15.23 3.91
N GLY A 57 -2.91 -14.34 3.16
CA GLY A 57 -4.37 -14.15 3.29
C GLY A 57 -5.18 -15.35 2.79
N TYR A 58 -4.68 -16.08 1.79
CA TYR A 58 -5.31 -17.29 1.29
C TYR A 58 -5.17 -18.47 2.25
N TYR A 59 -4.08 -18.53 2.99
CA TYR A 59 -3.90 -19.56 4.02
C TYR A 59 -4.96 -19.46 5.11
N ASN A 60 -5.26 -18.25 5.60
CA ASN A 60 -6.35 -18.05 6.58
C ASN A 60 -7.72 -18.53 6.03
N GLN A 61 -7.96 -18.34 4.73
CA GLN A 61 -9.19 -18.82 4.09
C GLN A 61 -9.21 -20.35 3.93
N PHE A 62 -8.06 -20.96 3.67
CA PHE A 62 -7.91 -22.41 3.65
C PHE A 62 -8.18 -23.01 5.03
N GLU A 63 -7.65 -22.41 6.10
CA GLU A 63 -7.95 -22.83 7.48
C GLU A 63 -9.44 -22.67 7.83
N ALA A 64 -10.11 -21.68 7.23
CA ALA A 64 -11.57 -21.50 7.32
C ALA A 64 -12.39 -22.47 6.43
N GLY A 65 -11.75 -23.45 5.78
CA GLY A 65 -12.39 -24.52 5.01
C GLY A 65 -12.47 -24.29 3.50
N ARG A 66 -11.85 -23.24 2.95
CA ARG A 66 -11.79 -23.01 1.51
C ARG A 66 -10.87 -24.02 0.84
N SER A 67 -11.28 -24.59 -0.29
CA SER A 67 -10.47 -25.61 -0.99
C SER A 67 -9.28 -25.02 -1.76
N ILE A 68 -8.19 -25.77 -1.82
CA ILE A 68 -6.96 -25.43 -2.58
C ILE A 68 -7.27 -25.17 -4.06
N VAL A 69 -8.16 -25.95 -4.67
CA VAL A 69 -8.56 -25.78 -6.08
C VAL A 69 -9.24 -24.43 -6.30
N SER A 70 -10.10 -24.01 -5.37
CA SER A 70 -10.77 -22.70 -5.43
C SER A 70 -9.77 -21.55 -5.27
N ILE A 71 -8.83 -21.69 -4.34
CA ILE A 71 -7.76 -20.71 -4.10
C ILE A 71 -6.86 -20.60 -5.34
N THR A 72 -6.40 -21.73 -5.89
CA THR A 72 -5.55 -21.76 -7.10
C THR A 72 -6.20 -21.03 -8.26
N ARG A 73 -7.50 -21.29 -8.51
CA ARG A 73 -8.25 -20.61 -9.56
C ARG A 73 -8.32 -19.10 -9.33
N GLU A 74 -8.55 -18.66 -8.10
CA GLU A 74 -8.57 -17.24 -7.79
C GLU A 74 -7.18 -16.61 -7.98
N VAL A 75 -6.11 -17.24 -7.51
CA VAL A 75 -4.73 -16.77 -7.71
C VAL A 75 -4.44 -16.59 -9.20
N LEU A 76 -4.79 -17.56 -10.05
CA LEU A 76 -4.62 -17.43 -11.51
C LEU A 76 -5.44 -16.27 -12.10
N ASN A 77 -6.70 -16.14 -11.69
CA ASN A 77 -7.57 -15.05 -12.18
C ASN A 77 -7.07 -13.67 -11.74
N THR A 78 -6.62 -13.54 -10.48
CA THR A 78 -6.03 -12.33 -9.93
C THR A 78 -4.74 -11.98 -10.65
N TYR A 79 -3.93 -12.99 -10.99
CA TYR A 79 -2.70 -12.79 -11.76
C TYR A 79 -3.02 -12.25 -13.16
N GLU A 80 -3.90 -12.92 -13.91
CA GLU A 80 -4.23 -12.50 -15.28
C GLU A 80 -4.87 -11.11 -15.30
N SER A 81 -5.78 -10.83 -14.37
CA SER A 81 -6.38 -9.49 -14.22
C SER A 81 -5.32 -8.44 -13.88
N GLY A 82 -4.38 -8.76 -12.98
CA GLY A 82 -3.27 -7.87 -12.63
C GLY A 82 -2.32 -7.64 -13.80
N ARG A 83 -2.12 -8.65 -14.65
CA ARG A 83 -1.26 -8.58 -15.83
C ARG A 83 -1.86 -7.67 -16.89
N GLU A 84 -3.13 -7.86 -17.24
CA GLU A 84 -3.84 -6.99 -18.18
C GLU A 84 -3.83 -5.53 -17.71
N LYS A 85 -4.01 -5.32 -16.40
CA LYS A 85 -3.84 -4.00 -15.78
C LYS A 85 -2.41 -3.48 -15.94
N LEU A 86 -1.39 -4.27 -15.63
CA LEU A 86 0.00 -3.83 -15.77
C LEU A 86 0.38 -3.49 -17.23
N GLU A 87 -0.07 -4.30 -18.19
CA GLU A 87 0.14 -4.07 -19.63
C GLU A 87 -0.58 -2.79 -20.10
N SER A 88 -1.82 -2.56 -19.67
CA SER A 88 -2.53 -1.30 -19.94
C SER A 88 -1.90 -0.10 -19.21
N MET A 89 -1.27 -0.31 -18.06
CA MET A 89 -0.56 0.71 -17.29
C MET A 89 0.81 1.07 -17.88
N ALA A 90 1.40 0.23 -18.73
CA ALA A 90 2.75 0.42 -19.28
C ALA A 90 2.94 1.73 -20.07
N GLY A 91 1.85 2.43 -20.42
CA GLY A 91 1.88 3.76 -21.04
C GLY A 91 1.56 4.93 -20.10
N ILE A 92 1.07 4.68 -18.88
CA ILE A 92 0.58 5.73 -17.97
C ILE A 92 1.70 6.70 -17.58
N PHE A 93 2.93 6.21 -17.48
CA PHE A 93 4.08 7.02 -17.09
C PHE A 93 4.68 7.83 -18.26
N ASN A 94 4.22 7.63 -19.49
CA ASN A 94 4.70 8.39 -20.65
C ASN A 94 4.06 9.78 -20.75
N ASP A 95 2.90 9.98 -20.11
CA ASP A 95 2.24 11.28 -20.05
C ASP A 95 2.34 11.87 -18.64
N PHE A 96 3.33 12.75 -18.45
CA PHE A 96 3.53 13.39 -17.16
C PHE A 96 2.36 14.31 -16.77
N GLU A 97 1.66 14.92 -17.73
CA GLU A 97 0.56 15.85 -17.46
C GLU A 97 -0.65 15.16 -16.84
N GLU A 98 -0.88 13.90 -17.20
CA GLU A 98 -1.91 13.07 -16.58
C GLU A 98 -1.44 12.46 -15.26
N ILE A 99 -0.22 11.90 -15.23
CA ILE A 99 0.24 11.20 -14.02
C ILE A 99 0.48 12.13 -12.85
N LYS A 100 0.89 13.39 -13.10
CA LYS A 100 1.15 14.37 -12.04
C LYS A 100 -0.09 14.69 -11.20
N LYS A 101 -1.30 14.48 -11.72
CA LYS A 101 -2.58 14.66 -10.99
C LYS A 101 -2.84 13.54 -9.98
N ARG A 102 -2.14 12.41 -10.13
CA ARG A 102 -2.30 11.17 -9.35
C ARG A 102 -1.16 10.92 -8.36
N VAL A 103 -0.15 11.79 -8.37
CA VAL A 103 0.99 11.73 -7.44
C VAL A 103 0.51 12.00 -6.03
N ALA A 104 0.80 11.08 -5.12
CA ALA A 104 0.50 11.13 -3.69
C ALA A 104 1.75 10.74 -2.87
N TYR A 105 1.69 10.89 -1.55
CA TYR A 105 2.77 10.45 -0.66
C TYR A 105 2.30 9.53 0.46
N LYS A 106 3.25 8.74 0.97
CA LYS A 106 3.10 7.88 2.15
C LYS A 106 4.24 8.13 3.12
N LEU A 107 4.00 7.83 4.40
CA LEU A 107 5.05 7.76 5.41
C LEU A 107 5.57 6.34 5.52
N VAL A 108 6.90 6.21 5.61
CA VAL A 108 7.59 4.95 5.90
C VAL A 108 8.65 5.20 6.96
N ASN A 109 8.97 4.20 7.77
CA ASN A 109 10.09 4.30 8.68
C ASN A 109 11.41 4.44 7.91
N TYR A 110 12.20 5.50 8.19
CA TYR A 110 13.42 5.80 7.43
C TYR A 110 14.47 4.69 7.58
N GLU A 111 14.75 4.28 8.82
CA GLU A 111 15.79 3.29 9.12
C GLU A 111 15.48 1.92 8.54
N LYS A 112 14.22 1.46 8.65
CA LYS A 112 13.78 0.16 8.12
C LYS A 112 13.73 0.11 6.59
N ASN A 113 13.69 1.25 5.90
CA ASN A 113 13.52 1.32 4.45
C ASN A 113 14.73 1.92 3.71
N LYS A 114 15.90 2.03 4.35
CA LYS A 114 17.10 2.65 3.76
C LYS A 114 17.48 2.13 2.38
N GLU A 115 17.35 0.83 2.16
CA GLU A 115 17.66 0.21 0.86
C GLU A 115 16.69 0.70 -0.23
N LEU A 116 15.39 0.65 0.03
CA LEU A 116 14.36 1.20 -0.87
C LEU A 116 14.58 2.69 -1.15
N LEU A 117 14.89 3.46 -0.10
CA LEU A 117 15.07 4.92 -0.16
C LEU A 117 16.29 5.35 -0.99
N GLN A 118 17.19 4.44 -1.38
CA GLN A 118 18.25 4.73 -2.34
C GLN A 118 17.73 4.86 -3.78
N ASP A 119 16.62 4.19 -4.09
CA ASP A 119 16.08 4.09 -5.45
C ASP A 119 14.81 4.93 -5.65
N VAL A 120 14.27 5.51 -4.57
CA VAL A 120 13.06 6.34 -4.63
C VAL A 120 13.31 7.74 -4.08
N PRO A 121 12.71 8.78 -4.71
CA PRO A 121 12.76 10.12 -4.17
C PRO A 121 12.02 10.17 -2.84
N HIS A 122 12.60 10.87 -1.87
CA HIS A 122 12.01 10.97 -0.55
C HIS A 122 12.40 12.25 0.18
N LYS A 123 11.56 12.66 1.12
CA LYS A 123 11.87 13.74 2.06
C LYS A 123 11.94 13.20 3.48
N ARG A 124 13.04 13.44 4.17
CA ARG A 124 13.19 13.03 5.58
C ARG A 124 12.21 13.83 6.46
N PHE A 125 11.56 13.13 7.38
CA PHE A 125 10.64 13.70 8.36
C PHE A 125 10.80 12.96 9.70
N MET A 126 11.52 13.58 10.66
CA MET A 126 11.88 12.92 11.92
C MET A 126 12.61 11.57 11.68
N ASN A 127 12.13 10.49 12.28
CA ASN A 127 12.55 9.11 12.09
C ASN A 127 11.85 8.41 10.90
N LEU A 128 11.05 9.15 10.12
CA LEU A 128 10.31 8.69 8.96
C LEU A 128 10.86 9.30 7.66
N ALA A 129 10.38 8.77 6.54
CA ALA A 129 10.54 9.32 5.21
C ALA A 129 9.17 9.47 4.55
N VAL A 130 8.99 10.60 3.87
CA VAL A 130 7.90 10.82 2.92
C VAL A 130 8.35 10.24 1.58
N ALA A 131 7.72 9.15 1.14
CA ALA A 131 7.96 8.52 -0.16
C ALA A 131 6.76 8.75 -1.09
N PHE A 132 7.01 8.82 -2.40
CA PHE A 132 6.00 9.22 -3.38
C PHE A 132 5.51 8.05 -4.22
N TYR A 133 4.22 8.05 -4.56
CA TYR A 133 3.60 7.03 -5.39
C TYR A 133 2.50 7.64 -6.26
N CYS A 134 2.11 6.95 -7.33
CA CYS A 134 0.95 7.28 -8.14
C CYS A 134 -0.25 6.42 -7.71
N LEU A 135 -1.38 7.04 -7.42
CA LEU A 135 -2.66 6.37 -7.22
C LEU A 135 -3.33 6.15 -8.58
N ILE A 136 -3.23 4.92 -9.11
CA ILE A 136 -3.68 4.62 -10.46
C ILE A 136 -5.16 4.28 -10.48
N GLU A 137 -5.61 3.45 -9.54
CA GLU A 137 -6.99 3.01 -9.45
C GLU A 137 -7.43 3.00 -7.99
N ARG A 138 -8.69 3.40 -7.77
CA ARG A 138 -9.35 3.40 -6.47
C ARG A 138 -10.76 2.85 -6.65
N GLU A 139 -10.97 1.65 -6.13
CA GLU A 139 -12.29 1.02 -6.03
C GLU A 139 -12.59 0.70 -4.54
N SER A 140 -13.84 0.35 -4.24
CA SER A 140 -14.31 0.10 -2.87
C SER A 140 -13.47 -0.94 -2.11
N ASN A 141 -12.87 -1.90 -2.81
CA ASN A 141 -12.12 -3.02 -2.21
C ASN A 141 -10.66 -3.11 -2.68
N TYR A 142 -10.23 -2.26 -3.62
CA TYR A 142 -8.92 -2.37 -4.24
C TYR A 142 -8.35 -1.00 -4.60
N ASN A 143 -7.06 -0.80 -4.28
CA ASN A 143 -6.31 0.37 -4.68
C ASN A 143 -5.07 -0.08 -5.45
N ALA A 144 -4.91 0.39 -6.69
CA ALA A 144 -3.68 0.20 -7.45
C ALA A 144 -2.76 1.40 -7.22
N THR A 145 -1.56 1.14 -6.70
CA THR A 145 -0.54 2.16 -6.52
C THR A 145 0.76 1.73 -7.18
N ALA A 146 1.53 2.70 -7.68
CA ALA A 146 2.85 2.45 -8.22
C ALA A 146 3.85 3.42 -7.60
N LEU A 147 4.95 2.88 -7.09
CA LEU A 147 5.98 3.69 -6.44
C LEU A 147 6.70 4.55 -7.48
N ILE A 148 7.02 5.79 -7.13
CA ILE A 148 7.83 6.66 -7.98
C ILE A 148 9.28 6.33 -7.67
N HIS A 149 10.06 5.97 -8.69
CA HIS A 149 11.50 5.71 -8.60
C HIS A 149 12.28 6.91 -9.16
N ASN A 150 13.56 6.99 -8.82
CA ASN A 150 14.46 8.03 -9.32
C ASN A 150 14.55 8.03 -10.86
N SER A 151 14.43 6.86 -11.48
CA SER A 151 14.34 6.71 -12.94
C SER A 151 13.12 7.42 -13.55
N HIS A 152 11.97 7.44 -12.86
CA HIS A 152 10.78 8.15 -13.30
C HIS A 152 10.96 9.66 -13.28
N LEU A 153 11.71 10.19 -12.30
CA LEU A 153 12.05 11.62 -12.27
C LEU A 153 12.85 12.04 -13.50
N GLY A 154 13.84 11.22 -13.89
CA GLY A 154 14.62 11.41 -15.10
C GLY A 154 13.76 11.34 -16.37
N LEU A 155 12.80 10.41 -16.42
CA LEU A 155 11.86 10.28 -17.54
C LEU A 155 10.96 11.52 -17.69
N TRP A 156 10.44 12.05 -16.59
CA TRP A 156 9.53 13.21 -16.60
C TRP A 156 10.26 14.55 -16.65
N GLY A 157 11.58 14.57 -16.42
CA GLY A 157 12.37 15.79 -16.35
C GLY A 157 12.02 16.67 -15.15
N VAL A 158 11.65 16.08 -14.02
CA VAL A 158 11.23 16.80 -12.80
C VAL A 158 12.13 16.48 -11.61
N SER A 159 12.23 17.43 -10.70
CA SER A 159 12.98 17.32 -9.45
C SER A 159 12.17 16.65 -8.32
N GLU A 160 12.88 16.15 -7.31
CA GLU A 160 12.24 15.66 -6.08
C GLU A 160 11.39 16.73 -5.39
N SER A 161 11.82 18.00 -5.43
CA SER A 161 11.08 19.13 -4.86
C SER A 161 9.75 19.38 -5.57
N GLU A 162 9.71 19.22 -6.90
CA GLU A 162 8.48 19.37 -7.67
C GLU A 162 7.51 18.22 -7.37
N ILE A 163 8.00 16.98 -7.31
CA ILE A 163 7.18 15.83 -6.90
C ILE A 163 6.66 16.01 -5.48
N TYR A 164 7.48 16.49 -4.54
CA TYR A 164 7.02 16.77 -3.18
C TYR A 164 5.92 17.84 -3.15
N SER A 165 6.07 18.92 -3.92
CA SER A 165 5.06 19.99 -4.00
C SER A 165 3.74 19.48 -4.60
N LEU A 166 3.83 18.70 -5.69
CA LEU A 166 2.67 18.06 -6.32
C LEU A 166 1.97 17.11 -5.35
N ALA A 167 2.72 16.20 -4.72
CA ALA A 167 2.19 15.24 -3.77
C ALA A 167 1.53 15.96 -2.58
N ARG A 168 2.14 17.03 -2.04
CA ARG A 168 1.58 17.85 -0.96
C ARG A 168 0.21 18.41 -1.31
N LYS A 169 0.04 18.92 -2.52
CA LYS A 169 -1.24 19.45 -3.02
C LYS A 169 -2.25 18.34 -3.31
N ASN A 170 -1.82 17.24 -3.89
CA ASN A 170 -2.72 16.22 -4.40
C ASN A 170 -3.21 15.25 -3.32
N THR A 171 -2.35 14.85 -2.38
CA THR A 171 -2.66 13.77 -1.44
C THR A 171 -3.94 14.03 -0.63
N PRO A 172 -4.18 15.23 -0.07
CA PRO A 172 -5.43 15.52 0.64
C PRO A 172 -6.68 15.50 -0.26
N ASN A 173 -6.53 15.82 -1.55
CA ASN A 173 -7.64 15.79 -2.52
C ASN A 173 -7.94 14.36 -2.99
N LEU A 174 -6.90 13.54 -3.19
CA LEU A 174 -7.02 12.14 -3.61
C LEU A 174 -7.49 11.23 -2.46
N LEU A 175 -7.03 11.55 -1.24
CA LEU A 175 -7.22 10.77 -0.02
C LEU A 175 -7.60 11.71 1.14
N PRO A 176 -8.83 12.26 1.15
CA PRO A 176 -9.32 13.12 2.23
C PRO A 176 -9.13 12.47 3.61
N TYR A 177 -8.76 13.29 4.60
CA TYR A 177 -8.55 12.80 5.95
C TYR A 177 -9.89 12.46 6.63
N ARG A 178 -9.81 11.57 7.63
CA ARG A 178 -10.91 11.27 8.54
C ARG A 178 -10.35 11.21 9.96
N ILE A 179 -11.03 11.88 10.89
CA ILE A 179 -10.79 11.75 12.33
C ILE A 179 -12.03 11.13 12.96
N THR A 180 -11.84 10.01 13.64
CA THR A 180 -12.93 9.25 14.27
C THR A 180 -12.48 8.83 15.66
N ARG A 181 -13.41 8.78 16.62
CA ARG A 181 -13.10 8.28 17.96
C ARG A 181 -12.76 6.78 17.89
N ILE A 182 -11.84 6.33 18.74
CA ILE A 182 -11.40 4.92 18.70
C ILE A 182 -12.54 3.94 19.05
N ASP A 183 -13.46 4.34 19.93
CA ASP A 183 -14.61 3.54 20.39
C ASP A 183 -15.71 3.39 19.33
N GLU A 184 -15.70 4.20 18.28
CA GLU A 184 -16.56 4.02 17.11
C GLU A 184 -16.00 2.98 16.12
N VAL A 185 -14.71 2.65 16.24
CA VAL A 185 -13.99 1.72 15.34
C VAL A 185 -13.73 0.38 16.01
N VAL A 186 -13.52 0.37 17.33
CA VAL A 186 -13.21 -0.81 18.13
C VAL A 186 -14.38 -1.10 19.06
N ASP A 187 -14.82 -2.36 19.14
CA ASP A 187 -15.90 -2.80 20.02
C ASP A 187 -15.42 -2.85 21.48
N ILE A 188 -15.31 -1.67 22.10
CA ILE A 188 -14.88 -1.51 23.49
C ILE A 188 -16.14 -1.42 24.36
N PRO A 189 -16.25 -2.22 25.46
CA PRO A 189 -17.38 -2.12 26.37
C PRO A 189 -17.53 -0.69 26.90
N LYS A 190 -18.69 -0.07 26.68
CA LYS A 190 -18.95 1.34 27.02
C LYS A 190 -18.66 1.70 28.48
N ASP A 191 -18.80 0.73 29.38
CA ASP A 191 -18.55 0.91 30.83
C ASP A 191 -17.06 0.98 31.19
N SER A 192 -16.15 0.71 30.25
CA SER A 192 -14.70 0.72 30.46
C SER A 192 -13.98 1.98 29.96
N CYS A 193 -14.68 2.87 29.25
CA CYS A 193 -14.13 4.13 28.76
C CYS A 193 -14.58 5.30 29.66
N ARG A 194 -13.63 5.97 30.31
CA ARG A 194 -13.92 7.24 31.00
C ARG A 194 -14.04 8.34 29.96
N GLU A 195 -14.85 9.38 30.22
CA GLU A 195 -14.97 10.53 29.32
C GLU A 195 -13.64 11.24 29.06
N ASP A 196 -12.67 11.12 29.99
CA ASP A 196 -11.33 11.71 29.87
C ASP A 196 -10.35 10.90 28.98
N ASP A 197 -10.68 9.67 28.59
CA ASP A 197 -9.82 8.79 27.79
C ASP A 197 -10.11 8.91 26.28
N MET A 198 -10.24 10.14 25.77
CA MET A 198 -10.61 10.38 24.37
C MET A 198 -9.45 10.16 23.40
N MET A 199 -9.29 8.93 22.91
CA MET A 199 -8.39 8.63 21.79
C MET A 199 -9.10 8.76 20.44
N TYR A 200 -8.39 9.36 19.48
CA TYR A 200 -8.86 9.55 18.11
C TYR A 200 -7.92 8.91 17.11
N ILE A 201 -8.51 8.40 16.02
CA ILE A 201 -7.79 7.86 14.88
C ILE A 201 -7.82 8.90 13.77
N LEU A 202 -6.64 9.40 13.41
CA LEU A 202 -6.43 10.15 12.17
C LEU A 202 -6.01 9.18 11.07
N THR A 203 -6.78 9.13 9.99
CA THR A 203 -6.50 8.33 8.80
C THR A 203 -6.98 9.06 7.54
N ASN A 204 -7.02 8.38 6.39
CA ASN A 204 -7.73 8.85 5.21
C ASN A 204 -8.93 7.95 4.90
N ASP A 205 -9.81 8.45 4.04
CA ASP A 205 -11.06 7.80 3.65
C ASP A 205 -10.89 6.43 2.95
N SER A 206 -9.70 6.12 2.45
CA SER A 206 -9.35 4.82 1.87
C SER A 206 -8.82 3.82 2.90
N GLY A 207 -8.38 4.28 4.07
CA GLY A 207 -7.68 3.48 5.08
C GLY A 207 -6.25 3.05 4.69
N ILE A 208 -5.75 3.41 3.50
CA ILE A 208 -4.41 3.04 3.01
C ILE A 208 -3.44 4.20 3.19
N ASN A 209 -2.25 3.94 3.74
CA ASN A 209 -1.24 4.97 4.02
C ASN A 209 -1.77 6.14 4.87
N GLY A 210 -2.76 5.89 5.74
CA GLY A 210 -3.48 6.92 6.50
C GLY A 210 -2.60 7.77 7.43
N ALA A 211 -1.44 7.25 7.86
CA ALA A 211 -0.48 8.03 8.63
C ALA A 211 0.01 9.28 7.88
N ALA A 212 -0.02 9.27 6.54
CA ALA A 212 0.30 10.44 5.71
C ALA A 212 -0.58 11.66 6.01
N SER A 213 -1.82 11.44 6.49
CA SER A 213 -2.74 12.51 6.90
C SER A 213 -2.16 13.42 8.00
N LEU A 214 -1.14 12.97 8.74
CA LEU A 214 -0.40 13.80 9.70
C LEU A 214 0.26 15.03 9.05
N LEU A 215 0.62 14.93 7.77
CA LEU A 215 1.28 15.99 7.01
C LEU A 215 0.30 16.91 6.27
N TYR A 216 -1.00 16.74 6.48
CA TYR A 216 -2.01 17.57 5.83
C TYR A 216 -2.07 18.92 6.57
N ASP A 217 -1.94 19.99 5.79
CA ASP A 217 -1.88 21.34 6.35
C ASP A 217 -3.14 21.65 7.16
N GLY A 218 -2.97 22.14 8.39
CA GLY A 218 -4.04 22.57 9.29
C GLY A 218 -4.81 21.45 10.00
N VAL A 219 -4.70 20.19 9.59
CA VAL A 219 -5.55 19.10 10.14
C VAL A 219 -5.33 18.89 11.65
N ILE A 220 -4.08 18.89 12.11
CA ILE A 220 -3.78 18.72 13.55
C ILE A 220 -4.13 19.99 14.33
N ASP A 221 -3.86 21.17 13.75
CA ASP A 221 -4.13 22.45 14.38
C ASP A 221 -5.63 22.65 14.60
N GLU A 222 -6.44 22.45 13.56
CA GLU A 222 -7.91 22.50 13.62
C GLU A 222 -8.48 21.49 14.63
N PHE A 223 -7.88 20.30 14.71
CA PHE A 223 -8.28 19.30 15.69
C PHE A 223 -7.94 19.72 17.11
N ALA A 224 -6.74 20.23 17.36
CA ALA A 224 -6.31 20.74 18.67
C ALA A 224 -7.18 21.91 19.14
N GLU A 225 -7.47 22.86 18.25
CA GLU A 225 -8.32 24.02 18.52
C GLU A 225 -9.75 23.62 18.91
N ARG A 226 -10.31 22.58 18.27
CA ARG A 226 -11.65 22.07 18.58
C ARG A 226 -11.79 21.62 20.04
N PHE A 227 -10.72 21.10 20.63
CA PHE A 227 -10.71 20.62 22.02
C PHE A 227 -10.02 21.59 22.99
N ALA A 228 -9.50 22.71 22.50
CA ALA A 228 -8.68 23.65 23.26
C ALA A 228 -7.58 22.93 24.07
N ALA A 229 -6.92 21.94 23.45
CA ALA A 229 -5.96 21.06 24.10
C ALA A 229 -4.76 20.77 23.19
N ASP A 230 -3.62 20.49 23.81
CA ASP A 230 -2.45 19.96 23.10
C ASP A 230 -2.71 18.51 22.67
N VAL A 231 -2.19 18.14 21.49
CA VAL A 231 -2.41 16.81 20.90
C VAL A 231 -1.13 15.99 20.95
N ILE A 232 -1.23 14.78 21.49
CA ILE A 232 -0.17 13.77 21.41
C ILE A 232 -0.51 12.80 20.27
N VAL A 233 0.40 12.68 19.30
CA VAL A 233 0.23 11.76 18.16
C VAL A 233 1.01 10.47 18.43
N ILE A 234 0.30 9.34 18.43
CA ILE A 234 0.89 8.00 18.58
C ILE A 234 0.83 7.27 17.23
N PRO A 235 1.98 7.02 16.57
CA PRO A 235 1.99 6.28 15.31
C PRO A 235 1.66 4.80 15.56
N SER A 236 0.58 4.32 14.94
CA SER A 236 0.13 2.92 15.08
C SER A 236 0.56 2.02 13.92
N SER A 237 0.79 2.57 12.71
CA SER A 237 1.11 1.77 11.52
C SER A 237 1.93 2.56 10.49
N VAL A 238 3.24 2.70 10.73
CA VAL A 238 4.19 3.40 9.84
C VAL A 238 5.42 2.56 9.51
#